data_AF-M4SN20-F1
#
_entry.id   AF-M4SN20-F1
#
_cell.length_a   1.000
_cell.length_b   1.000
_cell.length_c   1.000
_cell.angle_alpha   90.00
_cell.angle_beta   90.00
_cell.angle_gamma   90.00
#
_symmetry.space_group_name_H-M   'P 1'
#
loop_
_entity.id
_entity.type
_entity.pdbx_description
1 polymer ?
#
loop_
_entity_poly.entity_id
_entity_poly.type
_entity_poly.pdbx_seq_one_letter_code
_entity_poly.pdbx_strand_id
1 'polypeptide(L)'
;MPLTARRPSQELIDLVGALGGTWHGRTAMCLCPAHADSTPSLSIRQGDRGILVTCFAGCDREDVLRELRRIPIRQHYSYRDMPARASGNAARLWEEGLPIPGTLAERYLTLRHLEPPTDDLRFHPRCPYRPKPWTTFHPALLVAVREGRRLTAIQRIFLDRETGKYRMKLMLGRPGQGAWQGGGRAASCLALAEGFETARAFTLIQGAPCWASLGARRLDQILLPQGVERRAKLTPLAG
;
A
#
# COMPACT_ATOMS: atom_id res chain seq x y z
N MET A 1 -5.16 -3.40 -12.08
CA MET A 1 -3.71 -3.18 -12.23
C MET A 1 -3.17 -2.44 -11.01
N PRO A 2 -2.24 -2.99 -10.20
CA PRO A 2 -1.78 -2.27 -9.02
C PRO A 2 -0.93 -1.07 -9.42
N LEU A 3 -1.23 0.03 -8.76
CA LEU A 3 -0.69 1.36 -8.88
C LEU A 3 0.81 1.40 -8.46
N THR A 4 1.77 1.03 -9.32
CA THR A 4 3.20 1.28 -9.02
C THR A 4 3.46 2.79 -9.04
N ALA A 5 3.99 3.35 -7.95
CA ALA A 5 4.50 4.73 -7.91
C ALA A 5 5.95 4.67 -7.43
N ARG A 6 6.89 4.62 -8.39
CA ARG A 6 8.34 4.68 -8.14
C ARG A 6 8.72 6.08 -7.67
N ARG A 7 9.94 6.22 -7.15
CA ARG A 7 10.51 7.56 -6.91
C ARG A 7 10.51 8.31 -8.25
N PRO A 8 10.00 9.56 -8.32
CA PRO A 8 9.93 10.29 -9.57
C PRO A 8 11.33 10.59 -10.13
N SER A 9 11.48 10.49 -11.45
CA SER A 9 12.68 10.96 -12.16
C SER A 9 12.75 12.49 -12.15
N GLN A 10 13.92 13.07 -12.41
CA GLN A 10 14.06 14.52 -12.51
C GLN A 10 13.15 15.10 -13.62
N GLU A 11 13.03 14.41 -14.75
CA GLU A 11 12.13 14.79 -15.84
C GLU A 11 10.67 14.92 -15.38
N LEU A 12 10.18 13.94 -14.61
CA LEU A 12 8.81 14.01 -14.08
C LEU A 12 8.67 15.11 -13.02
N ILE A 13 9.70 15.34 -12.20
CA ILE A 13 9.72 16.42 -11.21
C ILE A 13 9.57 17.76 -11.90
N ASP A 14 10.32 17.97 -12.97
CA ASP A 14 10.32 19.23 -13.71
C ASP A 14 9.02 19.44 -14.49
N LEU A 15 8.48 18.38 -15.09
CA LEU A 15 7.16 18.41 -15.75
C LEU A 15 6.05 18.80 -14.77
N VAL A 16 5.99 18.17 -13.60
CA VAL A 16 4.99 18.50 -12.57
C VAL A 16 5.18 19.94 -12.09
N GLY A 17 6.42 20.39 -11.92
CA GLY A 17 6.71 21.78 -11.57
C GLY A 17 6.23 22.77 -12.64
N ALA A 18 6.47 22.48 -13.91
CA ALA A 18 6.03 23.32 -15.03
C ALA A 18 4.50 23.41 -15.15
N LEU A 19 3.78 22.35 -14.73
CA LEU A 19 2.32 22.34 -14.63
C LEU A 19 1.77 23.01 -13.36
N GLY A 20 2.63 23.52 -12.47
CA GLY A 20 2.21 24.03 -11.16
C GLY A 20 1.59 22.97 -10.25
N GLY A 21 1.91 21.69 -10.48
CA GLY A 21 1.30 20.56 -9.79
C GLY A 21 1.76 20.41 -8.33
N THR A 22 0.94 19.73 -7.53
CA THR A 22 1.22 19.45 -6.12
C THR A 22 1.52 17.97 -5.90
N TRP A 23 2.63 17.68 -5.22
CA TRP A 23 3.03 16.32 -4.87
C TRP A 23 2.30 15.81 -3.62
N HIS A 24 1.61 14.68 -3.77
CA HIS A 24 1.08 13.86 -2.67
C HIS A 24 1.90 12.58 -2.55
N GLY A 25 3.17 12.75 -2.22
CA GLY A 25 4.13 11.67 -2.24
C GLY A 25 4.72 11.39 -3.58
N ARG A 26 4.53 10.19 -4.10
CA ARG A 26 5.05 9.77 -5.41
C ARG A 26 4.02 9.93 -6.54
N THR A 27 2.89 10.55 -6.21
CA THR A 27 1.84 10.93 -7.15
C THR A 27 1.66 12.44 -7.05
N ALA A 28 1.62 13.11 -8.18
CA ALA A 28 1.30 14.53 -8.29
C ALA A 28 -0.13 14.70 -8.81
N MET A 29 -0.78 15.79 -8.38
CA MET A 29 -2.02 16.28 -8.96
C MET A 29 -1.74 17.59 -9.69
N CYS A 30 -2.16 17.67 -10.94
CA CYS A 30 -1.98 18.83 -11.83
C CYS A 30 -3.33 19.19 -12.48
N LEU A 31 -3.41 20.41 -13.02
CA LEU A 31 -4.42 20.72 -14.03
C LEU A 31 -4.16 19.88 -15.28
N CYS A 32 -5.21 19.46 -15.98
CA CYS A 32 -5.04 18.60 -17.14
C CYS A 32 -4.81 19.46 -18.38
N PRO A 33 -3.69 19.30 -19.13
CA PRO A 33 -3.44 20.14 -20.30
C PRO A 33 -4.35 19.81 -21.49
N ALA A 34 -5.11 18.72 -21.43
CA ALA A 34 -6.02 18.29 -22.49
C ALA A 34 -7.45 18.89 -22.37
N HIS A 35 -7.75 19.66 -21.32
CA HIS A 35 -8.99 20.43 -21.22
C HIS A 35 -8.79 21.65 -20.32
N ALA A 36 -9.80 22.52 -20.23
CA ALA A 36 -9.79 23.61 -19.26
C ALA A 36 -10.41 23.15 -17.93
N ASP A 37 -9.59 23.01 -16.89
CA ASP A 37 -10.02 22.86 -15.50
C ASP A 37 -9.44 23.94 -14.59
N SER A 38 -10.18 24.29 -13.54
CA SER A 38 -9.73 25.17 -12.46
C SER A 38 -9.40 24.41 -11.18
N THR A 39 -9.65 23.09 -11.15
CA THR A 39 -9.31 22.20 -10.04
C THR A 39 -8.49 21.02 -10.56
N PRO A 40 -7.35 20.66 -9.93
CA PRO A 40 -6.47 19.60 -10.42
C PRO A 40 -7.19 18.26 -10.65
N SER A 41 -7.38 17.89 -11.91
CA SER A 41 -8.02 16.64 -12.31
C SER A 41 -7.05 15.56 -12.80
N LEU A 42 -5.79 15.92 -13.07
CA LEU A 42 -4.79 15.02 -13.64
C LEU A 42 -3.86 14.45 -12.56
N SER A 43 -3.92 13.13 -12.37
CA SER A 43 -2.94 12.38 -11.58
C SER A 43 -1.77 11.94 -12.45
N ILE A 44 -0.54 12.27 -12.03
CA ILE A 44 0.70 11.86 -12.68
C ILE A 44 1.61 11.17 -11.68
N ARG A 45 2.23 10.04 -12.05
CA ARG A 45 3.21 9.33 -11.19
C ARG A 45 4.20 8.53 -12.02
N GLN A 46 5.36 8.22 -11.42
CA GLN A 46 6.37 7.39 -12.06
C GLN A 46 5.98 5.90 -12.03
N GLY A 47 5.79 5.30 -13.20
CA GLY A 47 5.68 3.86 -13.39
C GLY A 47 7.01 3.21 -13.73
N ASP A 48 6.97 1.89 -13.98
CA ASP A 48 8.17 1.09 -14.28
C ASP A 48 8.76 1.36 -15.67
N ARG A 49 7.93 1.79 -16.64
CA ARG A 49 8.32 2.03 -18.05
C ARG A 49 8.09 3.47 -18.52
N GLY A 50 7.92 4.41 -17.59
CA GLY A 50 7.58 5.79 -17.87
C GLY A 50 6.51 6.34 -16.93
N ILE A 51 5.94 7.49 -17.27
CA ILE A 51 4.91 8.14 -16.45
C ILE A 51 3.54 7.46 -16.64
N LEU A 52 2.77 7.40 -15.57
CA LEU A 52 1.38 6.94 -15.58
C LEU A 52 0.47 8.13 -15.31
N VAL A 53 -0.47 8.35 -16.21
CA VAL A 53 -1.42 9.47 -16.13
C VAL A 53 -2.85 8.97 -15.99
N THR A 54 -3.67 9.71 -15.26
CA THR A 54 -5.12 9.49 -15.16
C THR A 54 -5.82 10.83 -14.99
N CYS A 55 -6.61 11.23 -15.97
CA CYS A 55 -7.49 12.38 -15.88
C CYS A 55 -8.83 11.92 -15.29
N PHE A 56 -9.23 12.47 -14.14
CA PHE A 56 -10.50 12.14 -13.51
C PHE A 56 -11.70 12.88 -14.11
N ALA A 57 -11.46 13.84 -15.01
CA ALA A 57 -12.49 14.52 -15.80
C ALA A 57 -12.85 13.77 -17.10
N GLY A 58 -12.15 12.67 -17.42
CA GLY A 58 -12.52 11.78 -18.52
C GLY A 58 -11.76 11.97 -19.84
N CYS A 59 -10.67 12.76 -19.86
CA CYS A 59 -9.82 12.87 -21.06
C CYS A 59 -9.18 11.53 -21.43
N ASP A 60 -9.02 11.30 -22.74
CA ASP A 60 -8.28 10.15 -23.23
C ASP A 60 -6.80 10.23 -22.82
N ARG A 61 -6.22 9.07 -22.51
CA ARG A 61 -4.83 8.98 -22.03
C ARG A 61 -3.84 9.48 -23.08
N GLU A 62 -4.06 9.16 -24.36
CA GLU A 62 -3.15 9.52 -25.44
C GLU A 62 -3.13 11.03 -25.68
N ASP A 63 -4.29 11.68 -25.59
CA ASP A 63 -4.41 13.13 -25.69
C ASP A 63 -3.67 13.83 -24.54
N VAL A 64 -3.87 13.35 -23.31
CA VAL A 64 -3.13 13.86 -22.14
C VAL A 64 -1.63 13.71 -22.35
N LEU A 65 -1.14 12.54 -22.76
CA LEU A 65 0.29 12.33 -23.00
C LEU A 65 0.82 13.20 -24.15
N ARG A 66 0.04 13.44 -25.19
CA ARG A 66 0.40 14.31 -26.32
C ARG A 66 0.57 15.75 -25.86
N GLU A 67 -0.37 16.29 -25.10
CA GLU A 67 -0.28 17.66 -24.61
C GLU A 67 0.81 17.83 -23.55
N LEU A 68 1.04 16.82 -22.69
CA LEU A 68 2.16 16.84 -21.74
C LEU A 68 3.53 16.98 -22.43
N ARG A 69 3.72 16.36 -23.62
CA ARG A 69 4.97 16.49 -24.39
C ARG A 69 5.22 17.90 -24.92
N ARG A 70 4.19 18.73 -25.02
CA ARG A 70 4.28 20.11 -25.51
C ARG A 70 4.59 21.11 -24.40
N ILE A 71 4.55 20.70 -23.14
CA ILE A 71 4.83 21.58 -22.00
C ILE A 71 6.32 21.91 -21.98
N PRO A 72 6.70 23.21 -22.11
CA PRO A 72 8.10 23.59 -22.09
C PRO A 72 8.65 23.49 -20.66
N ILE A 73 9.66 22.65 -20.47
CA ILE A 73 10.39 22.55 -19.21
C ILE A 73 11.54 23.55 -19.26
N ARG A 74 11.46 24.61 -18.45
CA ARG A 74 12.43 25.72 -18.47
C ARG A 74 13.30 25.82 -17.23
N GLN A 75 12.96 25.10 -16.17
CA GLN A 75 13.65 25.16 -14.89
C GLN A 75 13.64 23.79 -14.21
N HIS A 76 14.67 23.54 -13.40
CA HIS A 76 14.70 22.38 -12.53
C HIS A 76 13.94 22.65 -11.24
N TYR A 77 13.10 21.71 -10.85
CA TYR A 77 12.35 21.76 -9.61
C TYR A 77 12.90 20.76 -8.60
N SER A 78 12.75 21.10 -7.32
CA SER A 78 13.12 20.19 -6.24
C SER A 78 11.92 19.34 -5.81
N TYR A 79 12.13 18.05 -5.68
CA TYR A 79 11.19 17.14 -5.05
C TYR A 79 11.78 16.59 -3.76
N ARG A 80 11.04 16.75 -2.66
CA ARG A 80 11.30 16.02 -1.43
C ARG A 80 10.30 14.88 -1.36
N ASP A 81 10.79 13.65 -1.26
CA ASP A 81 9.98 12.46 -0.94
C ASP A 81 9.56 12.56 0.53
N MET A 82 8.73 13.57 0.84
CA MET A 82 8.08 13.68 2.11
C MET A 82 7.07 12.53 2.15
N PRO A 83 7.11 11.66 3.17
CA PRO A 83 5.95 10.87 3.52
C PRO A 83 4.79 11.85 3.55
N ALA A 84 3.76 11.61 2.74
CA ALA A 84 2.58 12.45 2.70
C ALA A 84 2.17 12.54 4.16
N ARG A 85 2.04 13.76 4.69
CA ARG A 85 1.55 13.97 6.05
C ARG A 85 0.17 13.32 6.13
N ALA A 86 0.16 12.03 6.45
CA ALA A 86 -0.97 11.12 6.52
C ALA A 86 -0.57 9.68 6.94
N SER A 87 0.67 9.40 7.37
CA SER A 87 0.87 8.27 8.29
C SER A 87 0.04 8.47 9.57
N GLY A 88 -0.28 9.73 9.92
CA GLY A 88 -1.22 10.07 10.97
C GLY A 88 -2.55 9.32 10.88
N ASN A 89 -3.07 9.03 9.68
CA ASN A 89 -4.29 8.22 9.57
C ASN A 89 -4.05 6.72 9.78
N ALA A 90 -2.91 6.17 9.35
CA ALA A 90 -2.61 4.76 9.57
C ALA A 90 -2.32 4.47 11.05
N ALA A 91 -1.47 5.29 11.68
CA ALA A 91 -1.16 5.20 13.10
C ALA A 91 -2.40 5.46 13.96
N ARG A 92 -3.18 6.51 13.66
CA ARG A 92 -4.44 6.78 14.39
C ARG A 92 -5.44 5.63 14.28
N LEU A 93 -5.68 5.11 13.07
CA LEU A 93 -6.59 3.97 12.90
C LEU A 93 -6.06 2.68 13.57
N TRP A 94 -4.74 2.51 13.63
CA TRP A 94 -4.13 1.41 14.36
C TRP A 94 -4.40 1.53 15.87
N GLU A 95 -4.17 2.70 16.45
CA GLU A 95 -4.43 2.95 17.88
C GLU A 95 -5.92 2.85 18.23
N GLU A 96 -6.81 3.32 17.37
CA GLU A 96 -8.27 3.15 17.50
C GLU A 96 -8.74 1.70 17.28
N GLY A 97 -7.85 0.82 16.80
CA GLY A 97 -8.15 -0.58 16.56
C GLY A 97 -8.35 -1.35 17.86
N LEU A 98 -9.40 -2.16 17.89
CA LEU A 98 -9.78 -3.05 18.98
C LEU A 98 -9.05 -4.40 18.90
N PRO A 99 -8.97 -5.15 20.01
CA PRO A 99 -8.58 -6.56 19.99
C PRO A 99 -9.46 -7.39 19.04
N ILE A 100 -8.92 -8.51 18.57
CA ILE A 100 -9.60 -9.40 17.65
C ILE A 100 -10.78 -10.18 18.28
N PRO A 101 -10.69 -10.71 19.51
CA PRO A 101 -11.74 -11.58 20.05
C PRO A 101 -13.12 -10.93 20.12
N GLY A 102 -14.16 -11.68 19.76
CA GLY A 102 -15.55 -11.23 19.75
C GLY A 102 -15.92 -10.30 18.58
N THR A 103 -15.10 -10.24 17.52
CA THR A 103 -15.30 -9.30 16.40
C THR A 103 -15.51 -10.00 15.06
N LEU A 104 -15.92 -9.26 14.03
CA LEU A 104 -15.97 -9.77 12.65
C LEU A 104 -14.59 -10.22 12.15
N ALA A 105 -13.50 -9.64 12.67
CA ALA A 105 -12.16 -10.07 12.31
C ALA A 105 -11.83 -11.46 12.87
N GLU A 106 -12.30 -11.79 14.08
CA GLU A 106 -12.18 -13.15 14.63
C GLU A 106 -12.88 -14.15 13.71
N ARG A 107 -14.16 -13.92 13.39
CA ARG A 107 -14.92 -14.75 12.44
C ARG A 107 -14.17 -14.93 11.12
N TYR A 108 -13.61 -13.84 10.57
CA TYR A 108 -12.83 -13.90 9.34
C TYR A 108 -11.58 -14.79 9.48
N LEU A 109 -10.82 -14.69 10.58
CA LEU A 109 -9.64 -15.53 10.83
C LEU A 109 -10.01 -16.99 11.05
N THR A 110 -11.08 -17.28 11.79
CA THR A 110 -11.61 -18.64 11.99
C THR A 110 -11.99 -19.28 10.66
N LEU A 111 -12.75 -18.58 9.82
CA LEU A 111 -13.13 -19.06 8.47
C LEU A 111 -11.94 -19.31 7.56
N ARG A 112 -10.78 -18.72 7.87
CA ARG A 112 -9.53 -18.87 7.12
C ARG A 112 -8.52 -19.80 7.82
N HIS A 113 -8.87 -20.37 8.98
CA HIS A 113 -7.99 -21.18 9.81
C HIS A 113 -6.66 -20.47 10.16
N LEU A 114 -6.74 -19.20 10.53
CA LEU A 114 -5.57 -18.34 10.80
C LEU A 114 -5.36 -18.03 12.29
N GLU A 115 -6.12 -18.68 13.17
CA GLU A 115 -6.04 -18.50 14.62
C GLU A 115 -4.82 -19.22 15.23
N PRO A 116 -4.34 -18.76 16.39
CA PRO A 116 -4.75 -17.56 17.13
C PRO A 116 -4.30 -16.26 16.43
N PRO A 117 -4.91 -15.09 16.72
CA PRO A 117 -4.46 -13.81 16.17
C PRO A 117 -3.07 -13.43 16.69
N THR A 118 -2.35 -12.62 15.90
CA THR A 118 -1.03 -12.07 16.25
C THR A 118 -1.15 -10.59 16.63
N ASP A 119 -0.18 -10.04 17.37
CA ASP A 119 -0.15 -8.61 17.76
C ASP A 119 -0.15 -7.62 16.59
N ASP A 120 0.24 -8.08 15.40
CA ASP A 120 0.19 -7.31 14.15
C ASP A 120 -1.21 -7.28 13.49
N LEU A 121 -2.25 -7.69 14.22
CA LEU A 121 -3.65 -7.63 13.79
C LEU A 121 -4.52 -6.84 14.79
N ARG A 122 -5.39 -5.98 14.27
CA ARG A 122 -6.43 -5.28 15.05
C ARG A 122 -7.74 -5.21 14.27
N PHE A 123 -8.87 -5.01 14.95
CA PHE A 123 -10.17 -4.80 14.31
C PHE A 123 -10.62 -3.34 14.40
N HIS A 124 -11.15 -2.79 13.32
CA HIS A 124 -11.73 -1.44 13.34
C HIS A 124 -13.19 -1.46 12.85
N PRO A 125 -14.20 -1.17 13.69
CA PRO A 125 -15.61 -1.32 13.34
C PRO A 125 -16.12 -0.28 12.32
N ARG A 126 -15.47 0.89 12.24
CA ARG A 126 -15.84 2.01 11.35
C ARG A 126 -14.63 2.55 10.56
N CYS A 127 -13.94 1.70 9.81
CA CYS A 127 -12.73 2.08 9.08
C CYS A 127 -13.08 2.89 7.81
N PRO A 128 -12.41 4.03 7.53
CA PRO A 128 -12.69 4.83 6.34
C PRO A 128 -12.23 4.12 5.06
N TYR A 129 -13.08 4.09 4.03
CA TYR A 129 -12.81 3.41 2.75
C TYR A 129 -12.30 4.35 1.65
N ARG A 130 -12.87 5.55 1.52
CA ARG A 130 -12.59 6.52 0.44
C ARG A 130 -12.09 7.87 0.98
N PRO A 131 -11.38 8.68 0.18
CA PRO A 131 -11.01 10.04 0.57
C PRO A 131 -12.25 10.93 0.73
N LYS A 132 -12.08 12.08 1.38
CA LYS A 132 -13.11 13.13 1.42
C LYS A 132 -13.37 13.68 0.02
N PRO A 133 -14.60 14.13 -0.29
CA PRO A 133 -15.81 14.10 0.55
C PRO A 133 -16.55 12.76 0.55
N TRP A 134 -16.16 11.80 -0.30
CA TRP A 134 -16.84 10.52 -0.52
C TRP A 134 -16.60 9.44 0.56
N THR A 135 -16.15 9.84 1.75
CA THR A 135 -15.72 8.91 2.79
C THR A 135 -16.89 8.11 3.35
N THR A 136 -16.88 6.80 3.13
CA THR A 136 -17.79 5.84 3.80
C THR A 136 -17.03 5.00 4.82
N PHE A 137 -17.71 4.51 5.85
CA PHE A 137 -17.09 3.75 6.95
C PHE A 137 -17.59 2.30 7.00
N HIS A 138 -16.66 1.34 7.09
CA HIS A 138 -16.93 -0.09 7.03
C HIS A 138 -16.08 -0.86 8.05
N PRO A 139 -16.52 -2.01 8.57
CA PRO A 139 -15.69 -2.81 9.46
C PRO A 139 -14.49 -3.38 8.70
N ALA A 140 -13.32 -3.39 9.32
CA ALA A 140 -12.10 -3.88 8.70
C ALA A 140 -11.18 -4.59 9.69
N LEU A 141 -10.56 -5.68 9.24
CA LEU A 141 -9.33 -6.19 9.85
C LEU A 141 -8.17 -5.29 9.41
N LEU A 142 -7.40 -4.81 10.37
CA LEU A 142 -6.18 -4.03 10.17
C LEU A 142 -4.98 -4.94 10.29
N VAL A 143 -4.15 -4.95 9.27
CA VAL A 143 -2.89 -5.70 9.22
C VAL A 143 -1.73 -4.71 9.25
N ALA A 144 -0.88 -4.78 10.27
CA ALA A 144 0.24 -3.86 10.42
C ALA A 144 1.30 -4.06 9.34
N VAL A 145 1.90 -2.95 8.90
CA VAL A 145 3.12 -2.96 8.08
C VAL A 145 4.21 -2.23 8.85
N ARG A 146 5.32 -2.92 9.13
CA ARG A 146 6.37 -2.42 10.00
C ARG A 146 7.76 -2.51 9.41
N GLU A 147 8.56 -1.49 9.67
CA GLU A 147 10.02 -1.50 9.55
C GLU A 147 10.61 -1.63 10.96
N GLY A 148 11.10 -2.82 11.31
CA GLY A 148 11.36 -3.15 12.72
C GLY A 148 10.09 -3.01 13.54
N ARG A 149 10.12 -2.16 14.58
CA ARG A 149 8.93 -1.87 15.41
C ARG A 149 8.04 -0.75 14.87
N ARG A 150 8.57 0.07 13.96
CA ARG A 150 7.88 1.28 13.47
C ARG A 150 6.77 0.92 12.49
N LEU A 151 5.54 1.28 12.81
CA LEU A 151 4.40 1.18 11.90
C LEU A 151 4.56 2.19 10.76
N THR A 152 4.60 1.72 9.51
CA THR A 152 4.73 2.56 8.31
C THR A 152 3.43 2.66 7.51
N ALA A 153 2.62 1.61 7.54
CA ALA A 153 1.32 1.54 6.88
C ALA A 153 0.42 0.50 7.57
N ILE A 154 -0.84 0.47 7.16
CA ILE A 154 -1.78 -0.61 7.48
C ILE A 154 -2.42 -1.11 6.20
N GLN A 155 -2.58 -2.43 6.05
CA GLN A 155 -3.51 -2.99 5.08
C GLN A 155 -4.87 -3.16 5.78
N ARG A 156 -5.90 -2.54 5.19
CA ARG A 156 -7.29 -2.66 5.64
C ARG A 156 -7.97 -3.74 4.81
N ILE A 157 -8.49 -4.75 5.47
CA ILE A 157 -9.27 -5.82 4.86
C ILE A 157 -10.71 -5.59 5.27
N PHE A 158 -11.48 -4.99 4.36
CA PHE A 158 -12.86 -4.64 4.63
C PHE A 158 -13.71 -5.90 4.64
N LEU A 159 -14.47 -6.07 5.73
CA LEU A 159 -15.26 -7.27 5.98
C LEU A 159 -16.73 -7.00 5.67
N ASP A 160 -17.38 -8.04 5.18
CA ASP A 160 -18.82 -8.09 5.05
C ASP A 160 -19.46 -8.31 6.43
N ARG A 161 -20.51 -7.55 6.75
CA ARG A 161 -21.12 -7.56 8.10
C ARG A 161 -21.87 -8.86 8.39
N GLU A 162 -22.44 -9.49 7.38
CA GLU A 162 -23.30 -10.65 7.53
C GLU A 162 -22.44 -11.93 7.50
N THR A 163 -21.63 -12.05 6.45
CA THR A 163 -20.86 -13.27 6.17
C THR A 163 -19.51 -13.31 6.86
N GLY A 164 -18.95 -12.16 7.28
CA GLY A 164 -17.58 -12.07 7.79
C GLY A 164 -16.49 -12.30 6.74
N LYS A 165 -16.85 -12.50 5.45
CA LYS A 165 -15.89 -12.64 4.35
C LYS A 165 -15.28 -11.28 4.00
N TYR A 166 -14.07 -11.28 3.44
CA TYR A 166 -13.50 -10.03 2.94
C TYR A 166 -14.20 -9.59 1.65
N ARG A 167 -14.39 -8.28 1.50
CA ARG A 167 -14.89 -7.64 0.28
C ARG A 167 -13.74 -7.11 -0.58
N MET A 168 -12.74 -6.50 0.06
CA MET A 168 -11.56 -5.95 -0.60
C MET A 168 -10.44 -5.67 0.40
N LYS A 169 -9.23 -5.49 -0.11
CA LYS A 169 -8.03 -5.13 0.66
C LYS A 169 -7.42 -3.84 0.13
N LEU A 170 -7.15 -2.88 1.01
CA LEU A 170 -6.56 -1.59 0.64
C LEU A 170 -5.46 -1.17 1.61
N MET A 171 -4.32 -0.77 1.06
CA MET A 171 -3.25 -0.15 1.84
C MET A 171 -3.64 1.28 2.25
N LEU A 172 -3.20 1.71 3.44
CA LEU A 172 -3.22 3.09 3.89
C LEU A 172 -1.86 3.44 4.49
N GLY A 173 -1.30 4.57 4.07
CA GLY A 173 0.07 4.94 4.39
C GLY A 173 1.06 4.44 3.34
N ARG A 174 2.36 4.64 3.58
CA ARG A 174 3.42 4.19 2.70
C ARG A 174 4.15 3.03 3.33
N PRO A 175 4.02 1.81 2.79
CA PRO A 175 4.60 0.66 3.44
C PRO A 175 6.14 0.68 3.38
N GLY A 176 6.76 1.40 2.43
CA GLY A 176 8.20 1.59 2.38
C GLY A 176 8.95 0.26 2.21
N GLN A 177 9.89 0.00 3.12
CA GLN A 177 10.57 -1.29 3.26
C GLN A 177 9.90 -2.20 4.30
N GLY A 178 8.73 -1.82 4.82
CA GLY A 178 8.04 -2.55 5.87
C GLY A 178 7.28 -3.78 5.38
N ALA A 179 7.07 -4.72 6.29
CA ALA A 179 6.32 -5.95 6.06
C ALA A 179 5.36 -6.21 7.22
N TRP A 180 4.37 -7.08 7.01
CA TRP A 180 3.71 -7.73 8.14
C TRP A 180 4.67 -8.77 8.71
N GLN A 181 4.95 -8.72 10.01
CA GLN A 181 6.00 -9.51 10.62
C GLN A 181 5.45 -10.70 11.41
N GLY A 182 4.15 -10.70 11.74
CA GLY A 182 3.40 -11.89 12.18
C GLY A 182 3.83 -12.53 13.50
N GLY A 183 4.73 -11.86 14.24
CA GLY A 183 5.32 -12.39 15.47
C GLY A 183 6.38 -13.48 15.25
N GLY A 184 7.04 -13.87 16.33
CA GLY A 184 8.15 -14.83 16.35
C GLY A 184 9.53 -14.16 16.22
N ARG A 185 10.52 -14.65 16.97
CA ARG A 185 11.93 -14.25 16.75
C ARG A 185 12.37 -14.89 15.44
N ALA A 186 12.93 -14.08 14.53
CA ALA A 186 13.56 -14.61 13.33
C ALA A 186 14.62 -15.63 13.75
N ALA A 187 14.42 -16.88 13.38
CA ALA A 187 15.46 -17.89 13.37
C ALA A 187 16.49 -17.55 12.27
N SER A 188 17.49 -18.40 12.07
CA SER A 188 18.45 -18.27 10.97
C SER A 188 17.82 -18.27 9.56
N CYS A 189 16.53 -18.60 9.44
CA CYS A 189 15.76 -18.58 8.20
C CYS A 189 14.40 -17.89 8.40
N LEU A 190 14.03 -17.04 7.44
CA LEU A 190 12.75 -16.31 7.39
C LEU A 190 12.11 -16.53 6.02
N ALA A 191 10.90 -17.05 5.99
CA ALA A 191 10.12 -17.15 4.77
C ALA A 191 9.44 -15.81 4.43
N LEU A 192 9.18 -15.59 3.13
CA LEU A 192 8.43 -14.43 2.64
C LEU A 192 7.26 -14.88 1.79
N ALA A 193 6.10 -14.25 1.99
CA ALA A 193 4.93 -14.40 1.14
C ALA A 193 4.39 -13.03 0.69
N GLU A 194 3.49 -13.04 -0.30
CA GLU A 194 2.88 -11.80 -0.79
C GLU A 194 1.76 -11.29 0.13
N GLY A 195 0.97 -12.21 0.69
CA GLY A 195 -0.21 -11.91 1.50
C GLY A 195 -0.05 -12.37 2.94
N PHE A 196 -0.70 -11.65 3.86
CA PHE A 196 -0.64 -11.99 5.28
C PHE A 196 -1.30 -13.35 5.57
N GLU A 197 -2.38 -13.70 4.86
CA GLU A 197 -3.03 -14.99 5.05
C GLU A 197 -2.10 -16.16 4.72
N THR A 198 -1.41 -16.05 3.58
CA THR A 198 -0.44 -17.06 3.14
C THR A 198 0.73 -17.16 4.11
N ALA A 199 1.27 -16.02 4.55
CA ALA A 199 2.37 -16.00 5.52
C ALA A 199 1.94 -16.64 6.86
N ARG A 200 0.74 -16.32 7.34
CA ARG A 200 0.19 -16.89 8.58
C ARG A 200 -0.07 -18.39 8.46
N ALA A 201 -0.70 -18.83 7.37
CA ALA A 201 -0.94 -20.24 7.12
C ALA A 201 0.37 -21.05 7.05
N PHE A 202 1.38 -20.52 6.35
CA PHE A 202 2.72 -21.14 6.32
C PHE A 202 3.30 -21.27 7.72
N THR A 203 3.20 -20.21 8.53
CA THR A 203 3.73 -20.22 9.91
C THR A 203 3.06 -21.28 10.77
N LEU A 204 1.73 -21.42 10.64
CA LEU A 204 0.95 -22.43 11.38
C LEU A 204 1.29 -23.87 10.94
N ILE A 205 1.48 -24.10 9.64
CA ILE A 205 1.76 -25.44 9.09
C ILE A 205 3.21 -25.87 9.34
N GLN A 206 4.16 -24.95 9.15
CA GLN A 206 5.60 -25.27 9.16
C GLN A 206 6.29 -24.97 10.49
N GLY A 207 5.64 -24.22 11.39
CA GLY A 207 6.25 -23.77 12.65
C GLY A 207 7.41 -22.79 12.46
N ALA A 208 7.61 -22.26 11.24
CA ALA A 208 8.70 -21.35 10.89
C ALA A 208 8.18 -19.93 10.60
N PRO A 209 8.93 -18.87 10.95
CA PRO A 209 8.48 -17.50 10.74
C PRO A 209 8.35 -17.17 9.26
N CYS A 210 7.24 -16.54 8.89
CA CYS A 210 6.99 -16.06 7.54
C CYS A 210 6.41 -14.64 7.58
N TRP A 211 7.05 -13.72 6.87
CA TRP A 211 6.59 -12.34 6.73
C TRP A 211 5.81 -12.14 5.44
N ALA A 212 4.94 -11.13 5.42
CA ALA A 212 4.22 -10.76 4.21
C ALA A 212 4.63 -9.39 3.67
N SER A 213 4.92 -9.35 2.37
CA SER A 213 5.20 -8.10 1.64
C SER A 213 3.95 -7.25 1.42
N LEU A 214 2.74 -7.83 1.55
CA LEU A 214 1.47 -7.18 1.27
C LEU A 214 1.41 -6.52 -0.11
N GLY A 215 2.05 -7.19 -1.08
CA GLY A 215 2.09 -6.81 -2.49
C GLY A 215 3.23 -7.52 -3.24
N ALA A 216 2.90 -8.25 -4.30
CA ALA A 216 3.84 -9.04 -5.12
C ALA A 216 5.15 -8.31 -5.46
N ARG A 217 5.04 -7.07 -5.95
CA ARG A 217 6.19 -6.24 -6.39
C ARG A 217 6.98 -5.59 -5.25
N ARG A 218 6.74 -5.99 -4.00
CA ARG A 218 7.45 -5.46 -2.82
C ARG A 218 8.38 -6.47 -2.17
N LEU A 219 8.39 -7.73 -2.63
CA LEU A 219 9.21 -8.77 -2.02
C LEU A 219 10.69 -8.38 -1.98
N ASP A 220 11.20 -7.69 -3.00
CA ASP A 220 12.57 -7.18 -3.14
C ASP A 220 12.88 -5.97 -2.24
N GLN A 221 11.86 -5.28 -1.71
CA GLN A 221 12.00 -4.02 -0.97
C GLN A 221 11.97 -4.18 0.54
N ILE A 222 11.68 -5.38 1.07
CA ILE A 222 11.52 -5.58 2.52
C ILE A 222 12.88 -5.48 3.24
N LEU A 223 12.91 -4.68 4.31
CA LEU A 223 13.99 -4.63 5.27
C LEU A 223 13.98 -5.91 6.12
N LEU A 224 14.97 -6.78 5.90
CA LEU A 224 15.11 -8.03 6.66
C LEU A 224 15.75 -7.78 8.04
N PRO A 225 15.46 -8.63 9.05
CA PRO A 225 16.17 -8.60 10.32
C PRO A 225 17.68 -8.82 10.13
N GLN A 226 18.49 -8.24 11.02
CA GLN A 226 19.93 -8.52 11.05
C GLN A 226 20.17 -10.03 11.25
N GLY A 227 21.11 -10.60 10.49
CA GLY A 227 21.45 -12.02 10.55
C GLY A 227 20.59 -12.93 9.66
N VAL A 228 19.57 -12.40 8.99
CA VAL A 228 18.80 -13.15 7.98
C VAL A 228 19.35 -12.83 6.60
N GLU A 229 20.00 -13.82 5.97
CA GLU A 229 20.40 -13.71 4.58
C GLU A 229 19.26 -14.07 3.64
N ARG A 230 19.08 -13.25 2.60
CA ARG A 230 18.10 -13.48 1.55
C ARG A 230 18.55 -14.65 0.68
N ARG A 231 18.11 -15.87 1.00
CA ARG A 231 18.38 -17.05 0.17
C ARG A 231 17.26 -17.21 -0.87
N ALA A 232 17.59 -17.05 -2.14
CA ALA A 232 16.68 -17.35 -3.23
C ALA A 232 16.50 -18.87 -3.37
N LYS A 233 15.31 -19.41 -3.05
CA LYS A 233 14.87 -20.78 -3.41
C LYS A 233 13.34 -20.81 -3.39
N LEU A 234 12.61 -21.57 -4.20
CA LEU A 234 12.86 -22.47 -5.34
C LEU A 234 11.53 -22.56 -6.10
N THR A 235 11.62 -22.91 -7.38
CA THR A 235 10.58 -23.27 -8.35
C THR A 235 9.36 -23.99 -7.73
N PRO A 236 8.13 -23.78 -8.24
CA PRO A 236 6.96 -24.52 -7.75
C PRO A 236 7.20 -26.02 -7.91
N LEU A 237 6.88 -26.80 -6.87
CA LEU A 237 6.65 -28.22 -7.04
C LEU A 237 5.42 -28.35 -7.95
N ALA A 238 5.66 -28.80 -9.17
CA ALA A 238 4.62 -29.26 -10.07
C ALA A 238 3.89 -30.43 -9.40
N GLY A 239 2.57 -30.29 -9.28
CA GLY A 239 1.65 -31.43 -9.20
C GLY A 239 1.11 -31.72 -10.58
#